data_AF-A0A830BID1-F1
#
_entry.id   AF-A0A830BID1-F1
#
_cell.length_a   1.000
_cell.length_b   1.000
_cell.length_c   1.000
_cell.angle_alpha   90.00
_cell.angle_beta   90.00
_cell.angle_gamma   90.00
#
_symmetry.space_group_name_H-M   'P 1'
#
loop_
_entity.id
_entity.type
_entity.pdbx_description
1 polymer ?
#
loop_
_entity_poly.entity_id
_entity_poly.type
_entity_poly.pdbx_seq_one_letter_code
_entity_poly.pdbx_strand_id
1 'polypeptide(L)'
;MLMYDGLHYDALAMSPFEGAPGEFDKTIFVVRKDRTVGPVEGLTLNLVRDQHRKRSFTDTSNFTLRCAVCQIGVVGQKEAVEQAQATCPANFQEFR
;
A
#
# COMPACT_ATOMS: atom_id res chain seq x y z
N MET A 1 7.76 6.48 9.95
CA MET A 1 7.15 6.61 8.60
C MET A 1 6.36 5.35 8.33
N LEU A 2 5.31 5.40 7.50
CA LEU A 2 4.51 4.23 7.14
C LEU A 2 4.51 4.06 5.63
N MET A 3 4.58 2.80 5.17
CA MET A 3 4.32 2.41 3.79
C MET A 3 2.91 1.84 3.71
N TYR A 4 2.17 2.22 2.66
CA TYR A 4 0.85 1.70 2.38
C TYR A 4 0.85 1.10 0.98
N ASP A 5 0.45 -0.17 0.88
CA ASP A 5 0.42 -0.90 -0.38
C ASP A 5 -0.97 -0.97 -1.01
N GLY A 6 -1.98 -0.31 -0.42
CA GLY A 6 -3.38 -0.40 -0.84
C GLY A 6 -4.25 -1.24 0.09
N LEU A 7 -3.68 -2.14 0.88
CA LEU A 7 -4.43 -2.95 1.85
C LEU A 7 -3.81 -2.92 3.26
N HIS A 8 -2.49 -2.89 3.34
CA HIS A 8 -1.74 -2.98 4.58
C HIS A 8 -0.86 -1.76 4.82
N TYR A 9 -0.64 -1.45 6.10
CA TYR A 9 0.32 -0.44 6.54
C TYR A 9 1.51 -1.12 7.19
N ASP A 10 2.69 -0.90 6.61
CA ASP A 10 3.96 -1.36 7.15
C ASP A 10 4.75 -0.21 7.79
N ALA A 11 5.42 -0.49 8.90
CA ALA A 11 6.34 0.45 9.50
C ALA A 11 7.68 0.47 8.75
N LEU A 12 8.15 1.65 8.37
CA LEU A 12 9.48 1.81 7.78
C LEU A 12 10.50 2.22 8.85
N ALA A 13 11.62 1.52 8.86
CA ALA A 13 12.80 1.83 9.65
C ALA A 13 14.00 2.08 8.74
N MET A 14 14.92 2.95 9.17
CA MET A 14 16.16 3.25 8.47
C MET A 14 17.34 2.75 9.27
N SER A 15 18.10 1.83 8.67
CA SER A 15 19.38 1.35 9.18
C SER A 15 20.50 2.29 8.73
N PRO A 16 21.52 2.53 9.57
CA PRO A 16 22.62 3.44 9.22
C PRO A 16 23.49 2.94 8.05
N PHE A 17 23.58 1.63 7.86
CA PHE A 17 24.28 0.96 6.76
C PHE A 17 23.70 -0.44 6.56
N GLU A 18 24.03 -1.07 5.43
CA GLU A 18 23.60 -2.43 5.11
C GLU A 18 24.19 -3.45 6.08
N GLY A 19 23.34 -4.28 6.70
CA GLY A 19 23.75 -5.25 7.72
C GLY A 19 24.00 -4.67 9.11
N ALA A 20 23.64 -3.40 9.35
CA ALA A 20 23.66 -2.83 10.70
C ALA A 20 22.74 -3.63 11.64
N PRO A 21 23.11 -3.80 12.92
CA PRO A 21 22.22 -4.38 13.91
C PRO A 21 20.92 -3.59 14.02
N GLY A 22 19.78 -4.29 14.14
CA GLY A 22 18.46 -3.66 14.16
C GLY A 22 18.22 -2.71 15.36
N GLU A 23 19.05 -2.77 16.40
CA GLU A 23 19.04 -1.79 17.50
C GLU A 23 19.40 -0.37 17.06
N PHE A 24 20.09 -0.21 15.93
CA PHE A 24 20.43 1.09 15.34
C PHE A 24 19.37 1.60 14.37
N ASP A 25 18.32 0.83 14.12
CA ASP A 25 17.25 1.21 13.22
C ASP A 25 16.46 2.39 13.78
N LYS A 26 16.28 3.41 12.93
CA LYS A 26 15.53 4.61 13.28
C LYS A 26 14.17 4.60 12.62
N THR A 27 13.12 4.75 13.42
CA THR A 27 11.73 4.90 12.97
C THR A 27 11.17 6.30 13.19
N ILE A 28 11.82 7.09 14.07
CA ILE A 28 11.48 8.46 14.43
C ILE A 28 12.47 9.41 13.75
N PHE A 29 11.94 10.40 13.03
CA PHE A 29 12.72 11.39 12.28
C PHE A 29 12.28 12.80 12.66
N VAL A 30 13.24 13.72 12.74
CA VAL A 30 12.97 15.14 13.01
C VAL A 30 12.49 15.81 11.74
N VAL A 31 11.35 16.50 11.82
CA VAL A 31 10.84 17.35 10.74
C VAL A 31 11.63 18.65 10.72
N ARG A 32 12.22 18.97 9.57
CA ARG A 32 13.00 20.19 9.35
C ARG A 32 12.07 21.39 9.12
N LYS A 33 12.64 22.61 9.13
CA LYS A 33 11.88 23.85 8.91
C LYS A 33 11.18 23.92 7.54
N ASP A 34 11.72 23.24 6.54
CA ASP A 34 11.16 23.09 5.20
C ASP A 34 10.06 22.00 5.11
N ARG A 35 9.64 21.44 6.26
CA ARG A 35 8.66 20.36 6.39
C ARG A 35 9.09 19.02 5.80
N THR A 36 10.36 18.85 5.45
CA THR A 36 10.93 17.57 5.02
C THR A 36 11.48 16.77 6.19
N VAL A 37 11.68 15.46 6.00
CA VAL A 37 12.44 14.61 6.92
C VAL A 37 13.92 14.47 6.51
N GLY A 38 14.39 15.37 5.64
CA GLY A 38 15.76 15.37 5.13
C GLY A 38 16.03 14.25 4.11
N PRO A 39 17.27 13.74 4.02
CA PRO A 39 17.67 12.77 2.98
C PRO A 39 16.88 11.45 2.98
N VAL A 40 16.31 11.08 4.12
CA VAL A 40 15.51 9.86 4.31
C VAL A 40 14.26 9.86 3.42
N GLU A 41 13.73 11.04 3.12
CA GLU A 41 12.57 11.18 2.24
C GLU A 41 12.89 10.68 0.83
N GLY A 42 14.05 11.07 0.29
CA GLY A 42 14.50 10.62 -1.04
C GLY A 42 14.75 9.12 -1.11
N LEU A 43 15.33 8.53 -0.05
CA LEU A 43 15.52 7.08 0.06
C LEU A 43 14.17 6.35 0.08
N THR A 44 13.22 6.85 0.87
CA THR A 44 11.87 6.30 0.96
C THR A 44 11.15 6.38 -0.38
N LEU A 45 11.25 7.51 -1.09
CA LEU A 45 10.64 7.68 -2.41
C LEU A 45 11.23 6.73 -3.45
N ASN A 46 12.53 6.46 -3.41
CA ASN A 46 13.15 5.48 -4.30
C ASN A 46 12.66 4.06 -4.00
N LEU A 47 12.56 3.68 -2.72
CA LEU A 47 11.97 2.40 -2.31
C LEU A 47 10.54 2.24 -2.86
N VAL A 48 9.70 3.26 -2.71
CA VAL A 48 8.32 3.24 -3.21
C VAL A 48 8.29 3.07 -4.74
N ARG A 49 9.14 3.79 -5.47
CA ARG A 49 9.25 3.66 -6.94
C ARG A 49 9.64 2.25 -7.37
N ASP A 50 10.55 1.60 -6.66
CA ASP A 50 10.95 0.23 -6.95
C ASP A 50 9.84 -0.77 -6.67
N GLN A 51 9.11 -0.60 -5.56
CA GLN A 51 7.95 -1.44 -5.24
C GLN A 51 6.81 -1.27 -6.25
N HIS A 52 6.58 -0.04 -6.74
CA HIS A 52 5.64 0.23 -7.83
C HIS A 52 6.07 -0.47 -9.14
N ARG A 53 7.37 -0.43 -9.49
CA ARG A 53 7.89 -1.13 -10.68
C ARG A 53 7.69 -2.64 -10.60
N LYS A 54 7.83 -3.21 -9.40
CA LYS A 54 7.55 -4.62 -9.12
C LYS A 54 6.06 -4.96 -9.08
N ARG A 55 5.17 -3.96 -9.15
CA ARG A 55 3.71 -4.11 -8.95
C ARG A 55 3.38 -4.78 -7.61
N SER A 56 4.18 -4.48 -6.58
CA SER A 56 3.99 -4.98 -5.22
C SER A 56 3.05 -4.04 -4.44
N PHE A 57 1.87 -3.80 -4.99
CA PHE A 57 0.80 -3.00 -4.40
C PHE A 57 -0.54 -3.42 -4.98
N THR A 58 -1.61 -3.14 -4.25
CA THR A 58 -2.99 -3.36 -4.66
C THR A 58 -3.64 -2.02 -4.98
N ASP A 59 -4.02 -1.81 -6.24
CA ASP A 59 -4.78 -0.62 -6.63
C ASP A 59 -6.27 -0.82 -6.29
N THR A 60 -6.66 -0.43 -5.07
CA THR A 60 -8.04 -0.55 -4.61
C THR A 60 -9.04 0.34 -5.36
N SER A 61 -8.57 1.22 -6.25
CA SER A 61 -9.45 2.03 -7.10
C SER A 61 -9.74 1.37 -8.44
N ASN A 62 -8.82 0.57 -8.97
CA ASN A 62 -8.91 0.06 -10.35
C ASN A 62 -8.85 -1.46 -10.50
N PHE A 63 -8.66 -2.22 -9.43
CA PHE A 63 -8.67 -3.68 -9.48
C PHE A 63 -10.03 -4.24 -9.94
N THR A 64 -10.00 -5.25 -10.80
CA THR A 64 -11.19 -5.92 -11.32
C THR A 64 -11.57 -7.07 -10.42
N LEU A 65 -12.77 -6.97 -9.84
CA LEU A 65 -13.33 -7.96 -8.95
C LEU A 65 -14.51 -8.67 -9.58
N ARG A 66 -14.62 -9.97 -9.35
CA ARG A 66 -15.81 -10.74 -9.69
C ARG A 66 -16.44 -11.27 -8.42
N CYS A 67 -17.74 -11.09 -8.29
CA CYS A 67 -18.48 -11.71 -7.21
C CYS A 67 -18.61 -13.21 -7.45
N ALA A 68 -18.23 -14.04 -6.47
CA ALA A 68 -18.30 -15.50 -6.59
C ALA A 68 -19.73 -16.05 -6.60
N VAL A 69 -20.74 -15.25 -6.20
CA VAL A 69 -22.13 -15.68 -6.11
C VAL A 69 -22.92 -15.23 -7.34
N CYS A 70 -22.99 -13.92 -7.62
CA CYS A 70 -23.77 -13.41 -8.76
C CYS A 70 -22.97 -13.25 -10.05
N GLN A 71 -21.66 -13.51 -10.01
CA GLN A 71 -20.78 -13.57 -11.19
C GLN A 71 -20.63 -12.24 -11.96
N ILE A 72 -21.17 -11.14 -11.44
CA ILE A 72 -21.01 -9.77 -11.95
C ILE A 72 -19.59 -9.28 -11.66
N GLY A 73 -18.98 -8.67 -12.67
CA GLY A 73 -17.68 -7.99 -12.55
C GLY A 73 -17.88 -6.53 -12.18
N VAL A 74 -17.02 -6.02 -11.30
CA VAL A 74 -16.97 -4.62 -10.84
C VAL A 74 -15.54 -4.12 -10.79
N VAL A 75 -15.38 -2.81 -10.84
CA VAL A 75 -14.08 -2.14 -10.81
C VAL A 75 -13.92 -1.36 -9.51
N GLY A 76 -12.86 -1.68 -8.79
CA GLY A 76 -12.50 -1.00 -7.56
C GLY A 76 -13.38 -1.36 -6.35
N GLN A 77 -12.95 -0.86 -5.19
CA GLN A 77 -13.61 -1.15 -3.92
C GLN A 77 -15.00 -0.52 -3.85
N LYS A 78 -15.18 0.66 -4.45
CA LYS A 78 -16.44 1.41 -4.38
C LYS A 78 -17.59 0.61 -4.99
N GLU A 79 -17.43 0.15 -6.22
CA GLU A 79 -18.45 -0.64 -6.91
C GLU A 79 -18.70 -1.98 -6.21
N ALA A 80 -17.65 -2.63 -5.70
CA ALA A 80 -17.79 -3.87 -4.93
C ALA A 80 -18.61 -3.68 -3.64
N VAL A 81 -18.41 -2.57 -2.92
CA VAL A 81 -19.20 -2.24 -1.71
C VAL A 81 -20.65 -1.95 -2.08
N GLU A 82 -20.90 -1.15 -3.12
CA GLU A 82 -22.26 -0.85 -3.59
C GLU A 82 -23.01 -2.13 -4.00
N GLN A 83 -22.35 -3.03 -4.73
CA GLN A 83 -22.91 -4.34 -5.10
C GLN A 83 -23.15 -5.24 -3.88
N ALA A 84 -22.23 -5.24 -2.91
CA ALA A 84 -22.37 -6.03 -1.69
C ALA A 84 -23.61 -5.60 -0.87
N GLN A 85 -23.87 -4.29 -0.84
CA GLN A 85 -25.03 -3.72 -0.17
C GLN A 85 -26.33 -3.99 -0.93
N ALA A 86 -26.29 -3.93 -2.27
CA ALA A 86 -27.50 -4.01 -3.09
C ALA A 86 -27.97 -5.44 -3.34
N THR A 87 -27.06 -6.38 -3.60
CA THR A 87 -27.43 -7.62 -4.30
C THR A 87 -26.85 -8.91 -3.71
N CYS A 88 -25.75 -8.88 -2.95
CA CYS A 88 -24.99 -10.11 -2.69
C CYS A 88 -24.02 -10.04 -1.49
N PRO A 89 -23.75 -11.17 -0.78
CA PRO A 89 -22.65 -11.26 0.17
C PRO A 89 -21.30 -10.78 -0.37
N ALA A 90 -20.49 -10.19 0.51
CA ALA A 90 -19.15 -9.69 0.24
C ALA A 90 -18.13 -10.81 -0.03
N ASN A 91 -18.33 -11.56 -1.12
CA ASN A 91 -17.43 -12.62 -1.59
C ASN A 91 -16.95 -12.27 -3.00
N PHE A 92 -15.89 -11.48 -3.06
CA PHE A 92 -15.26 -10.99 -4.28
C PHE A 92 -13.88 -11.60 -4.45
N GLN A 93 -13.54 -11.94 -5.68
CA GLN A 93 -12.23 -12.44 -6.06
C GLN A 93 -11.67 -11.54 -7.16
N GLU A 94 -10.41 -11.15 -7.02
CA GLU A 94 -9.70 -10.46 -8.10
C GLU A 94 -9.50 -11.45 -9.25
N PHE A 95 -9.78 -10.98 -10.46
CA PHE A 95 -9.55 -11.73 -11.69
C PHE A 95 -8.83 -10.85 -12.68
N ARG A 96 -8.03 -11.48 -13.54
CA ARG A 96 -7.18 -10.81 -14.52
C ARG A 96 -7.32 -11.46 -15.88
#